data_AF-A9HT80-F1
#
_entry.id   AF-A9HT80-F1
#
_cell.length_a   1.000
_cell.length_b   1.000
_cell.length_c   1.000
_cell.angle_alpha   90.00
_cell.angle_beta   90.00
_cell.angle_gamma   90.00
#
_symmetry.space_group_name_H-M   'P 1'
#
loop_
_entity.id
_entity.type
_entity.pdbx_description
1 polymer ?
#
loop_
_entity_poly.entity_id
_entity_poly.type
_entity_poly.pdbx_seq_one_letter_code
_entity_poly.pdbx_strand_id
1 'polypeptide(L)'
;MLQIGNLILASVPKRSSKARRELLRSYVRLSAYLWNEMHEYSETHPQTSAKTVLVAGLQKLGMQVDDEDLVARRARPIQQYGDDTDPMQQVATTIQLPRYLWKQIEDYAAQARISKRHVFVRGLKELGLHVRDEDESSRSPLI
;
A
#
# COMPACT_ATOMS: atom_id res chain seq x y z
N MET A 1 -47.28 -25.92 12.60
CA MET A 1 -47.04 -24.50 12.88
C MET A 1 -45.55 -24.22 12.74
N LEU A 2 -45.24 -23.10 12.07
CA LEU A 2 -43.94 -22.40 11.93
C LEU A 2 -42.88 -23.00 10.98
N GLN A 3 -42.99 -22.54 9.72
CA GLN A 3 -41.94 -22.39 8.72
C GLN A 3 -40.69 -21.73 9.32
N ILE A 4 -39.52 -22.33 9.10
CA ILE A 4 -38.22 -21.69 9.36
C ILE A 4 -37.80 -21.00 8.06
N GLY A 5 -37.62 -19.68 8.16
CA GLY A 5 -37.48 -18.76 7.04
C GLY A 5 -36.24 -18.99 6.19
N ASN A 6 -36.43 -18.70 4.90
CA ASN A 6 -35.40 -18.54 3.88
C ASN A 6 -34.27 -17.62 4.38
N LEU A 7 -33.08 -18.18 4.57
CA LEU A 7 -31.85 -17.42 4.64
C LEU A 7 -31.52 -16.97 3.21
N ILE A 8 -31.91 -15.73 2.87
CA ILE A 8 -31.46 -15.08 1.65
C ILE A 8 -29.96 -14.85 1.81
N LEU A 9 -29.14 -15.77 1.27
CA LEU A 9 -27.76 -15.45 0.92
C LEU A 9 -27.85 -14.28 -0.06
N ALA A 10 -27.60 -13.07 0.43
CA ALA A 10 -27.32 -11.93 -0.42
C ALA A 10 -26.09 -12.30 -1.25
N SER A 11 -26.33 -12.72 -2.49
CA SER A 11 -25.30 -12.94 -3.48
C SER A 11 -24.64 -11.58 -3.69
N VAL A 12 -23.46 -11.41 -3.09
CA VAL A 12 -22.59 -10.27 -3.37
C VAL A 12 -22.42 -10.27 -4.89
N PRO A 13 -22.89 -9.23 -5.60
CA PRO A 13 -22.85 -9.25 -7.05
C PRO A 13 -21.39 -9.37 -7.47
N LYS A 14 -21.06 -10.48 -8.17
CA LYS A 14 -19.80 -10.65 -8.88
C LYS A 14 -19.72 -9.56 -9.95
N ARG A 15 -19.26 -8.37 -9.57
CA ARG A 15 -18.91 -7.29 -10.49
C ARG A 15 -17.90 -7.84 -11.49
N SER A 16 -18.17 -7.66 -12.77
CA SER A 16 -17.38 -8.25 -13.85
C SER A 16 -15.90 -7.87 -13.72
N SER A 17 -15.01 -8.86 -13.88
CA SER A 17 -13.56 -8.71 -13.71
C SER A 17 -12.90 -7.67 -14.62
N LYS A 18 -13.58 -7.24 -15.69
CA LYS A 18 -13.12 -6.19 -16.60
C LYS A 18 -13.15 -4.79 -15.98
N ALA A 19 -14.16 -4.46 -15.19
CA ALA A 19 -14.28 -3.13 -14.58
C ALA A 19 -13.38 -2.94 -13.34
N ARG A 20 -12.95 -4.05 -12.69
CA ARG A 20 -11.98 -4.04 -11.58
C ARG A 20 -10.54 -3.75 -12.02
N ARG A 21 -10.23 -3.88 -13.31
CA ARG A 21 -8.85 -3.92 -13.85
C ARG A 21 -8.31 -2.60 -14.39
N GLU A 22 -9.00 -1.49 -14.15
CA GLU A 22 -8.38 -0.18 -14.42
C GLU A 22 -7.25 0.04 -13.41
N LEU A 23 -6.02 -0.19 -13.88
CA LEU A 23 -4.80 0.06 -13.11
C LEU A 23 -4.46 1.54 -13.24
N LEU A 24 -4.55 2.26 -12.13
CA LEU A 24 -4.15 3.66 -12.07
C LEU A 24 -2.70 3.75 -11.62
N ARG A 25 -1.93 4.49 -12.40
CA ARG A 25 -0.52 4.78 -12.14
C ARG A 25 -0.42 6.02 -11.27
N SER A 26 0.34 5.96 -10.18
CA SER A 26 0.66 7.13 -9.36
C SER A 26 2.10 7.09 -8.87
N TYR A 27 2.60 8.27 -8.50
CA TYR A 27 3.91 8.41 -7.87
C TYR A 27 3.76 8.38 -6.36
N VAL A 28 4.56 7.54 -5.71
CA VAL A 28 4.75 7.55 -4.26
C VAL A 28 6.18 7.97 -4.00
N ARG A 29 6.35 8.93 -3.08
CA ARG A 29 7.65 9.41 -2.63
C ARG A 29 7.88 8.95 -1.21
N LEU A 30 8.99 8.28 -0.96
CA LEU A 30 9.43 7.84 0.37
C LEU A 30 10.87 8.30 0.58
N SER A 31 11.28 8.44 1.84
CA SER A 31 12.67 8.73 2.19
C SER A 31 13.60 7.60 1.75
N ALA A 32 14.85 7.92 1.41
CA ALA A 32 15.87 6.90 1.14
C ALA A 32 16.03 5.93 2.33
N TYR A 33 15.84 6.44 3.55
CA TYR A 33 15.76 5.62 4.76
C TYR A 33 14.67 4.54 4.69
N LEU A 34 13.42 4.91 4.39
CA LEU A 34 12.33 3.92 4.24
C LEU A 34 12.56 2.96 3.08
N TRP A 35 13.27 3.39 2.02
CA TRP A 35 13.68 2.47 0.96
C TRP A 35 14.65 1.40 1.45
N ASN A 36 15.60 1.76 2.32
CA ASN A 36 16.51 0.81 2.94
C ASN A 36 15.78 -0.16 3.88
N GLU A 37 14.84 0.34 4.70
CA GLU A 37 13.98 -0.52 5.54
C GLU A 37 13.17 -1.52 4.70
N MET A 38 12.62 -1.06 3.57
CA MET A 38 11.93 -1.95 2.63
C MET A 38 12.88 -2.95 1.97
N HIS A 39 14.12 -2.54 1.69
CA HIS A 39 15.15 -3.42 1.15
C HIS A 39 15.50 -4.54 2.13
N GLU A 40 15.82 -4.21 3.38
CA GLU A 40 16.10 -5.17 4.46
C GLU A 40 14.90 -6.11 4.70
N TYR A 41 13.67 -5.56 4.70
CA TYR A 41 12.47 -6.38 4.75
C TYR A 41 12.39 -7.39 3.59
N SER A 42 12.80 -6.99 2.38
CA SER A 42 12.79 -7.87 1.21
C SER A 42 13.87 -8.95 1.23
N GLU A 43 14.98 -8.75 1.96
CA GLU A 43 16.01 -9.78 2.13
C GLU A 43 15.50 -10.95 2.98
N THR A 44 14.61 -10.68 3.93
CA THR A 44 14.01 -11.69 4.81
C THR A 44 12.70 -12.29 4.26
N HIS A 45 12.11 -11.67 3.23
CA HIS A 45 10.84 -12.11 2.62
C HIS A 45 11.02 -12.34 1.10
N PRO A 46 11.23 -13.59 0.65
CA PRO A 46 11.54 -13.87 -0.75
C PRO A 46 10.42 -13.45 -1.72
N GLN A 47 10.81 -13.01 -2.92
CA GLN A 47 9.91 -12.52 -3.99
C GLN A 47 9.18 -11.20 -3.69
N THR A 48 9.67 -10.43 -2.73
CA THR A 48 9.06 -9.15 -2.35
C THR A 48 9.54 -8.02 -3.26
N SER A 49 8.59 -7.34 -3.90
CA SER A 49 8.83 -6.09 -4.63
C SER A 49 8.39 -4.89 -3.79
N ALA A 50 8.86 -3.68 -4.11
CA ALA A 50 8.38 -2.47 -3.45
C ALA A 50 6.85 -2.33 -3.49
N LYS A 51 6.21 -2.71 -4.61
CA LYS A 51 4.75 -2.77 -4.71
C LYS A 51 4.17 -3.74 -3.67
N THR A 52 4.73 -4.95 -3.58
CA THR A 52 4.27 -5.99 -2.66
C THR A 52 4.36 -5.54 -1.21
N VAL A 53 5.47 -4.93 -0.79
CA VAL A 53 5.61 -4.37 0.57
C VAL A 53 4.55 -3.31 0.82
N LEU A 54 4.38 -2.36 -0.10
CA LEU A 54 3.43 -1.27 0.05
C LEU A 54 1.99 -1.78 0.16
N VAL A 55 1.60 -2.74 -0.69
CA VAL A 55 0.27 -3.33 -0.67
C VAL A 55 0.05 -4.20 0.58
N ALA A 56 1.06 -4.94 1.04
CA ALA A 56 1.00 -5.67 2.31
C ALA A 56 0.78 -4.71 3.49
N GLY A 57 1.44 -3.55 3.49
CA GLY A 57 1.19 -2.49 4.47
C GLY A 57 -0.24 -1.95 4.42
N LEU A 58 -0.82 -1.75 3.23
CA LEU A 58 -2.23 -1.35 3.09
C LEU A 58 -3.19 -2.42 3.66
N GLN A 59 -2.88 -3.70 3.45
CA GLN A 59 -3.65 -4.80 4.03
C GLN A 59 -3.59 -4.79 5.57
N LYS A 60 -2.43 -4.48 6.16
CA LYS A 60 -2.28 -4.31 7.62
C LYS A 60 -3.10 -3.15 8.17
N LEU A 61 -3.33 -2.10 7.38
CA LEU A 61 -4.27 -1.01 7.73
C LEU A 61 -5.76 -1.41 7.58
N GLY A 62 -6.06 -2.67 7.27
CA GLY A 62 -7.42 -3.20 7.13
C GLY A 62 -8.05 -2.97 5.76
N MET A 63 -7.28 -2.53 4.75
CA MET A 63 -7.79 -2.41 3.38
C MET A 63 -8.02 -3.79 2.77
N GLN A 64 -9.12 -3.93 2.04
CA GLN A 64 -9.39 -5.13 1.28
C GLN A 64 -8.49 -5.15 0.05
N VAL A 65 -7.65 -6.18 -0.06
CA VAL A 65 -6.73 -6.42 -1.17
C VAL A 65 -7.03 -7.80 -1.73
N ASP A 66 -7.28 -7.89 -3.04
CA ASP A 66 -7.42 -9.19 -3.71
C ASP A 66 -6.04 -9.88 -3.80
N ASP A 67 -5.97 -11.20 -3.65
CA ASP A 67 -4.69 -11.96 -3.66
C ASP A 67 -3.86 -11.72 -4.94
N GLU A 68 -4.53 -11.51 -6.08
CA GLU A 68 -3.89 -11.19 -7.36
C GLU A 68 -3.10 -9.87 -7.33
N ASP A 69 -3.43 -8.94 -6.41
CA ASP A 69 -2.77 -7.64 -6.27
C ASP A 69 -1.55 -7.67 -5.34
N LEU A 70 -1.44 -8.70 -4.49
CA LEU A 70 -0.28 -8.95 -3.61
C LEU A 70 0.92 -9.48 -4.41
N VAL A 71 0.68 -10.21 -5.50
CA VAL A 71 1.73 -10.85 -6.29
C VAL A 71 2.20 -9.93 -7.41
N ALA A 72 3.44 -9.44 -7.32
CA ALA A 72 4.08 -8.78 -8.44
C ALA A 72 4.42 -9.81 -9.52
N ARG A 73 3.88 -9.65 -10.74
CA ARG A 73 4.19 -10.53 -11.90
C ARG A 73 5.69 -10.60 -12.23
N ARG A 74 6.45 -9.58 -11.83
CA ARG A 74 7.91 -9.55 -11.85
C ARG A 74 8.38 -8.79 -10.62
N ALA A 75 9.02 -9.48 -9.68
CA ALA A 75 9.69 -8.83 -8.56
C ALA A 75 10.96 -8.17 -9.09
N ARG A 76 11.01 -6.83 -9.07
CA ARG A 76 12.28 -6.11 -9.21
C ARG A 76 12.86 -5.96 -7.80
N PRO A 77 14.18 -6.14 -7.63
CA PRO A 77 14.85 -5.84 -6.37
C PRO A 77 14.52 -4.42 -5.92
N ILE A 78 14.30 -4.25 -4.62
CA ILE A 78 14.18 -2.94 -4.01
C ILE A 78 15.58 -2.34 -3.97
N GLN A 79 15.73 -1.11 -4.47
CA GLN A 79 17.02 -0.44 -4.48
C GLN A 79 17.45 -0.09 -3.05
N GLN A 80 18.68 -0.42 -2.71
CA GLN A 80 19.35 0.06 -1.50
C GLN A 80 20.10 1.36 -1.81
N TYR A 81 20.07 2.30 -0.87
CA TYR A 81 20.80 3.56 -0.90
C TYR A 81 21.94 3.50 0.10
N GLY A 82 23.17 3.82 -0.35
CA GLY A 82 24.36 3.79 0.50
C GLY A 82 24.46 5.00 1.44
N ASP A 83 25.41 4.93 2.37
CA ASP A 83 25.60 5.90 3.46
C ASP A 83 25.85 7.34 3.01
N ASP A 84 26.35 7.54 1.78
CA ASP A 84 26.55 8.86 1.17
C ASP A 84 25.22 9.53 0.72
N THR A 85 24.11 8.79 0.74
CA THR A 85 22.78 9.31 0.37
C THR A 85 22.16 9.99 1.57
N ASP A 86 21.67 11.22 1.40
CA ASP A 86 20.85 11.88 2.43
C ASP A 86 19.64 10.98 2.77
N PRO A 87 19.52 10.49 4.02
CA PRO A 87 18.45 9.58 4.40
C PRO A 87 17.06 10.19 4.21
N MET A 88 16.95 11.53 4.17
CA MET A 88 15.69 12.24 3.96
C MET A 88 15.40 12.56 2.50
N GLN A 89 16.33 12.25 1.59
CA GLN A 89 16.12 12.38 0.16
C GLN A 89 14.85 11.64 -0.27
N GLN A 90 13.96 12.36 -0.94
CA GLN A 90 12.70 11.81 -1.41
C GLN A 90 12.90 11.05 -2.71
N VAL A 91 12.75 9.74 -2.64
CA VAL A 91 12.86 8.82 -3.77
C VAL A 91 11.46 8.50 -4.27
N ALA A 92 11.21 8.85 -5.53
CA ALA A 92 9.94 8.59 -6.19
C ALA A 92 9.92 7.20 -6.85
N THR A 93 8.87 6.43 -6.59
CA THR A 93 8.54 5.24 -7.38
C THR A 93 7.16 5.37 -8.00
N THR A 94 7.02 4.78 -9.17
CA THR A 94 5.72 4.57 -9.76
C THR A 94 5.12 3.28 -9.21
N ILE A 95 3.90 3.37 -8.70
CA ILE A 95 3.07 2.18 -8.42
C ILE A 95 1.83 2.16 -9.30
N GLN A 96 1.43 0.95 -9.69
CA GLN A 96 0.19 0.68 -10.40
C GLN A 96 -0.71 -0.17 -9.50
N LEU A 97 -1.80 0.43 -9.03
CA LEU A 97 -2.80 -0.22 -8.20
C LEU A 97 -4.16 -0.19 -8.89
N PRO A 98 -5.04 -1.16 -8.63
CA PRO A 98 -6.41 -1.09 -9.08
C PRO A 98 -7.14 0.13 -8.52
N ARG A 99 -8.08 0.66 -9.30
CA ARG A 99 -8.92 1.80 -8.90
C ARG A 99 -9.61 1.63 -7.55
N TYR A 100 -10.04 0.41 -7.21
CA TYR A 100 -10.72 0.15 -5.94
C TYR A 100 -9.79 0.34 -4.73
N LEU A 101 -8.51 -0.01 -4.87
CA LEU A 101 -7.53 0.16 -3.80
C LEU A 101 -7.14 1.63 -3.68
N TRP A 102 -7.01 2.35 -4.80
CA TRP A 102 -6.83 3.81 -4.77
C TRP A 102 -7.96 4.54 -4.06
N LYS A 103 -9.20 4.12 -4.27
CA LYS A 103 -10.35 4.66 -3.55
C LYS A 103 -10.23 4.43 -2.04
N GLN A 104 -9.85 3.22 -1.60
CA GLN A 104 -9.65 2.95 -0.18
C GLN A 104 -8.53 3.81 0.43
N ILE A 105 -7.43 4.03 -0.31
CA ILE A 105 -6.34 4.93 0.10
C ILE A 105 -6.84 6.37 0.24
N GLU A 106 -7.63 6.85 -0.72
CA GLU A 106 -8.25 8.18 -0.70
C GLU A 106 -9.20 8.35 0.49
N ASP A 107 -10.09 7.39 0.71
CA ASP A 107 -11.06 7.40 1.79
C ASP A 107 -10.34 7.38 3.16
N TYR A 108 -9.32 6.53 3.33
CA TYR A 108 -8.50 6.49 4.54
C TYR A 108 -7.75 7.80 4.77
N ALA A 109 -7.10 8.34 3.73
CA ALA A 109 -6.36 9.59 3.79
C ALA A 109 -7.26 10.76 4.24
N ALA A 110 -8.47 10.84 3.67
CA ALA A 110 -9.46 11.85 4.02
C ALA A 110 -9.93 11.73 5.48
N GLN A 111 -10.25 10.51 5.92
CA GLN A 111 -10.69 10.24 7.30
C GLN A 111 -9.61 10.57 8.32
N ALA A 112 -8.37 10.15 8.06
CA ALA A 112 -7.23 10.39 8.94
C ALA A 112 -6.63 11.80 8.82
N ARG A 113 -7.11 12.62 7.86
CA ARG A 113 -6.58 13.97 7.55
C ARG A 113 -5.08 13.95 7.25
N ILE A 114 -4.63 12.98 6.47
CA ILE A 114 -3.24 12.82 6.04
C ILE A 114 -3.14 12.77 4.52
N SER A 115 -1.94 12.95 3.98
CA SER A 115 -1.73 12.75 2.54
C SER A 115 -1.66 11.26 2.18
N LYS A 116 -1.91 10.92 0.91
CA LYS A 116 -1.81 9.55 0.39
C LYS A 116 -0.45 8.91 0.67
N ARG A 117 0.64 9.69 0.64
CA ARG A 117 1.99 9.23 1.03
C ARG A 117 1.98 8.64 2.44
N HIS A 118 1.39 9.35 3.40
CA HIS A 118 1.39 8.93 4.80
C HIS A 118 0.53 7.68 5.04
N VAL A 119 -0.43 7.39 4.17
CA VAL A 119 -1.13 6.10 4.19
C VAL A 119 -0.14 4.95 3.98
N PHE A 120 0.75 5.08 2.99
CA PHE A 120 1.80 4.09 2.76
C PHE A 120 2.78 4.02 3.92
N VAL A 121 3.25 5.17 4.44
CA VAL A 121 4.17 5.21 5.60
C VAL A 121 3.57 4.48 6.81
N ARG A 122 2.30 4.74 7.14
CA ARG A 122 1.59 4.03 8.21
C ARG A 122 1.48 2.53 7.92
N GLY A 123 1.19 2.17 6.68
CA GLY A 123 1.14 0.76 6.27
C GLY A 123 2.49 0.05 6.47
N LEU A 124 3.61 0.70 6.16
CA LEU A 124 4.96 0.17 6.41
C LEU A 124 5.22 -0.02 7.91
N LYS A 125 4.80 0.95 8.74
CA LYS A 125 4.88 0.83 10.20
C LYS A 125 4.07 -0.35 10.75
N GLU A 126 2.84 -0.53 10.29
CA GLU A 126 2.00 -1.69 10.68
C GLU A 126 2.54 -3.04 10.16
N LEU A 127 3.39 -3.00 9.13
CA LEU A 127 4.13 -4.17 8.66
C LEU A 127 5.37 -4.47 9.51
N GLY A 128 5.72 -3.60 10.45
CA GLY A 128 6.83 -3.75 11.38
C GLY A 128 8.16 -3.11 10.91
N LEU A 129 8.15 -2.34 9.83
CA LEU A 129 9.33 -1.59 9.41
C LEU A 129 9.56 -0.41 10.35
N HIS A 130 10.82 -0.03 10.56
CA HIS A 130 11.14 1.11 11.39
C HIS A 130 10.85 2.39 10.61
N VAL A 131 9.92 3.18 11.13
CA VAL A 131 9.54 4.48 10.56
C VAL A 131 9.93 5.56 11.54
N ARG A 132 10.72 6.54 11.07
CA ARG A 132 11.15 7.68 11.88
C ARG A 132 10.04 8.73 11.98
N ASP A 133 10.08 9.53 13.04
CA ASP A 133 9.10 10.59 13.30
C ASP A 133 9.03 11.61 12.14
N GLU A 134 10.15 11.88 11.47
CA GLU A 134 10.21 12.79 10.32
C GLU A 134 9.40 12.25 9.13
N ASP A 135 9.38 10.94 8.93
CA ASP A 135 8.61 10.27 7.88
C ASP A 135 7.10 10.23 8.19
N GLU A 136 6.74 10.24 9.47
CA GLU A 136 5.35 10.36 9.93
C GLU A 136 4.84 11.81 9.92
N SER A 137 5.77 12.77 9.99
CA SER A 137 5.43 14.17 10.11
C SER A 137 4.71 14.65 8.84
N SER A 138 3.42 14.96 9.00
CA SER A 138 2.52 15.44 7.95
C SER A 138 2.87 16.83 7.40
N ARG A 139 4.11 17.31 7.57
CA ARG A 139 4.59 18.64 7.19
C ARG A 139 4.77 18.85 5.68
N SER A 140 3.98 18.17 4.85
CA SER A 140 3.66 18.70 3.53
C SER A 140 2.28 19.34 3.63
N PRO A 141 2.17 20.68 3.52
CA PRO A 141 0.86 21.31 3.42
C PRO A 141 0.10 20.67 2.26
N LEU A 142 -1.21 20.48 2.46
CA LEU A 142 -2.12 20.20 1.37
C LEU A 142 -2.06 21.42 0.44
N ILE A 143 -1.23 21.35 -0.60
CA ILE A 143 -1.23 22.30 -1.73
C ILE A 143 -2.09 21.69 -2.82
#